data_AF-A0A6N8FLD7-F1
#
_entry.id   AF-A0A6N8FLD7-F1
#
_cell.length_a   1.000
_cell.length_b   1.000
_cell.length_c   1.000
_cell.angle_alpha   90.00
_cell.angle_beta   90.00
_cell.angle_gamma   90.00
#
_symmetry.space_group_name_H-M   'P 1'
#
loop_
_entity.id
_entity.type
_entity.pdbx_description
1 polymer ?
#
loop_
_entity_poly.entity_id
_entity_poly.type
_entity_poly.pdbx_seq_one_letter_code
_entity_poly.pdbx_strand_id
1 'polypeptide(L)' 'MLLAVVFISFLTGIVLGIVFSLLELPIPAPPNFAGVMGIVGVFTGFVLVNNLF' A
#
# COMPACT_ATOMS: atom_id res chain seq x y z
N MET A 1 -19.76 -3.95 -0.42
CA MET A 1 -19.14 -2.61 -0.48
C MET A 1 -17.64 -2.67 -0.18
N LEU A 2 -17.21 -3.12 1.02
CA LEU A 2 -15.78 -3.14 1.44
C LEU A 2 -14.87 -4.02 0.55
N LEU A 3 -15.30 -5.24 0.22
CA LEU A 3 -14.48 -6.18 -0.57
C LEU A 3 -14.14 -5.65 -1.98
N ALA A 4 -15.11 -4.99 -2.62
CA ALA A 4 -14.89 -4.36 -3.91
C ALA A 4 -13.85 -3.23 -3.84
N VAL A 5 -13.89 -2.43 -2.77
CA VAL A 5 -12.91 -1.36 -2.54
C VAL A 5 -11.50 -1.95 -2.39
N VAL A 6 -11.33 -3.00 -1.59
CA VAL A 6 -10.02 -3.66 -1.42
C VAL A 6 -9.45 -4.14 -2.77
N PHE A 7 -10.28 -4.80 -3.57
CA PHE A 7 -9.87 -5.29 -4.89
C PHE A 7 -9.51 -4.16 -5.87
N ILE A 8 -10.34 -3.11 -5.93
CA ILE A 8 -10.11 -1.99 -6.83
C ILE A 8 -8.88 -1.18 -6.40
N SER A 9 -8.66 -0.98 -5.10
CA SER A 9 -7.46 -0.32 -4.57
C SER A 9 -6.19 -1.09 -4.91
N PHE A 10 -6.21 -2.42 -4.76
CA PHE A 10 -5.07 -3.27 -5.12
C PHE A 10 -4.77 -3.20 -6.63
N LEU A 11 -5.80 -3.33 -7.48
CA LEU A 11 -5.66 -3.20 -8.93
C LEU A 11 -5.15 -1.82 -9.34
N THR A 12 -5.66 -0.75 -8.72
CA THR A 12 -5.19 0.61 -8.94
C THR A 12 -3.71 0.74 -8.60
N GLY A 13 -3.27 0.15 -7.48
CA GLY A 13 -1.86 0.11 -7.11
C GLY A 13 -0.98 -0.59 -8.14
N ILE A 14 -1.43 -1.74 -8.67
CA ILE A 14 -0.73 -2.46 -9.74
C ILE A 14 -0.61 -1.57 -10.99
N VAL A 15 -1.73 -0.99 -11.44
CA VAL A 15 -1.76 -0.15 -12.64
C VAL A 15 -0.84 1.06 -12.48
N LEU A 16 -0.87 1.75 -11.33
CA LEU A 16 0.04 2.86 -11.05
C LEU A 16 1.50 2.42 -11.06
N GLY A 17 1.83 1.28 -10.43
CA GLY A 17 3.18 0.74 -10.47
C GLY A 17 3.68 0.49 -11.91
N ILE A 18 2.86 -0.16 -12.73
CA ILE A 18 3.15 -0.41 -14.14
C ILE A 18 3.36 0.91 -14.89
N VAL A 19 2.41 1.85 -14.80
CA VAL A 19 2.47 3.13 -15.54
C VAL A 19 3.70 3.94 -15.15
N PHE A 20 4.00 4.07 -13.86
CA PHE A 20 5.15 4.84 -13.40
C PHE A 20 6.48 4.20 -13.77
N SER A 21 6.57 2.86 -13.70
CA SER A 21 7.77 2.15 -14.15
C SER A 21 7.97 2.24 -15.67
N LEU A 22 6.90 2.13 -16.47
CA LEU A 22 6.98 2.23 -17.93
C LEU A 22 7.34 3.63 -18.41
N LEU A 23 6.90 4.66 -17.70
CA LEU A 23 7.18 6.06 -18.01
C LEU A 23 8.45 6.60 -17.32
N GLU A 24 9.19 5.73 -16.61
CA GLU A 24 10.39 6.09 -15.82
C GLU A 24 10.16 7.26 -14.85
N LEU A 25 8.93 7.39 -14.34
CA LEU A 25 8.56 8.44 -13.41
C LEU A 25 8.98 8.05 -11.98
N PRO A 26 9.35 9.04 -11.14
CA PRO A 26 9.54 8.80 -9.71
C PRO A 26 8.30 8.16 -9.10
N ILE A 27 8.47 6.99 -8.47
CA ILE A 27 7.35 6.23 -7.90
C ILE A 27 6.82 6.98 -6.65
N PRO A 28 5.49 7.21 -6.51
CA PRO A 28 4.93 7.88 -5.34
C PRO A 28 4.96 7.02 -4.07
N ALA A 29 5.00 5.70 -4.23
CA ALA A 29 5.04 4.72 -3.16
C ALA A 29 6.49 4.45 -2.69
N PRO A 30 6.70 3.88 -1.49
CA PRO A 30 8.03 3.53 -1.02
C PRO A 30 8.77 2.64 -2.02
N PRO A 31 9.98 3.02 -2.49
CA PRO A 31 10.66 2.34 -3.59
C PRO A 31 11.37 1.05 -3.14
N ASN A 32 11.39 0.75 -1.85
CA ASN A 32 12.09 -0.42 -1.30
C ASN A 32 11.21 -1.18 -0.30
N PHE A 33 11.58 -2.44 -0.08
CA PHE A 33 10.84 -3.34 0.82
C PHE A 33 10.81 -2.83 2.26
N ALA A 34 11.87 -2.18 2.73
CA ALA A 34 11.93 -1.60 4.07
C ALA A 34 10.83 -0.54 4.30
N GLY A 35 10.61 0.33 3.32
CA GLY A 35 9.55 1.34 3.37
C GLY A 35 8.14 0.73 3.35
N VAL A 36 7.93 -0.33 2.56
CA VAL A 36 6.66 -1.08 2.56
C VAL A 36 6.41 -1.71 3.93
N MET A 37 7.42 -2.34 4.52
CA MET A 37 7.34 -2.92 5.87
C MET A 37 7.06 -1.87 6.95
N GLY A 38 7.54 -0.63 6.78
CA GLY A 38 7.20 0.50 7.65
C GLY A 38 5.69 0.78 7.67
N ILE A 39 5.04 0.86 6.50
CA ILE A 39 3.59 1.09 6.39
C ILE A 39 2.81 -0.07 7.03
N VAL A 40 3.22 -1.31 6.75
CA VAL A 40 2.62 -2.51 7.36
C VAL A 40 2.74 -2.47 8.89
N GLY A 41 3.90 -2.11 9.42
CA GLY A 41 4.14 -1.97 10.85
C GLY A 41 3.25 -0.91 11.50
N VAL A 42 3.09 0.25 10.87
CA VAL A 42 2.20 1.32 11.35
C VAL A 42 0.75 0.84 11.41
N PHE A 43 0.25 0.22 10.34
CA PHE A 43 -1.12 -0.32 10.33
C PHE A 43 -1.32 -1.41 11.37
N THR A 44 -0.37 -2.33 11.48
CA THR A 44 -0.41 -3.42 12.47
C THR A 44 -0.41 -2.86 13.89
N GLY A 45 0.44 -1.87 14.19
CA GLY A 45 0.47 -1.20 15.48
C GLY A 45 -0.85 -0.51 15.83
N PHE A 46 -1.45 0.20 14.88
CA PHE A 46 -2.78 0.79 15.04
C PHE A 46 -3.85 -0.25 15.38
N VAL A 47 -3.88 -1.35 14.61
CA VAL A 47 -4.83 -2.45 14.83
C VAL A 47 -4.60 -3.09 16.20
N LEU A 48 -3.35 -3.34 16.58
CA LEU A 48 -3.02 -3.94 17.88
C LEU A 48 -3.52 -3.04 19.02
N VAL A 49 -3.20 -1.75 19.00
CA VAL A 49 -3.64 -0.83 20.06
C VAL A 49 -5.17 -0.76 20.13
N ASN A 50 -5.85 -0.65 18.99
CA ASN A 50 -7.30 -0.51 18.95
C ASN A 50 -8.09 -1.79 19.31
N ASN A 51 -7.48 -2.97 19.20
CA ASN A 51 -8.16 -4.24 19.53
C ASN A 51 -7.72 -4.83 20.88
N LEU A 52 -6.57 -4.43 21.42
CA LEU A 52 -6.04 -4.94 22.68
C LEU A 52 -6.25 -4.00 23.88
N PHE A 53 -6.48 -2.71 23.65
CA PHE A 53 -6.82 -1.72 24.67
C PHE A 53 -8.21 -1.13 24.39
#